data_AF-A0A960HHB0-F1
#
_entry.id   AF-A0A960HHB0-F1
#
_cell.length_a   1.000
_cell.length_b   1.000
_cell.length_c   1.000
_cell.angle_alpha   90.00
_cell.angle_beta   90.00
_cell.angle_gamma   90.00
#
_symmetry.space_group_name_H-M   'P 1'
#
loop_
_entity.id
_entity.type
_entity.pdbx_description
1 polymer ?
#
loop_
_entity_poly.entity_id
_entity_poly.type
_entity_poly.pdbx_seq_one_letter_code
_entity_poly.pdbx_strand_id
1 'polypeptide(L)'
;MASPTPAFRLLGFPVHVRPGFLLFAVLIVAINGPQYGLPFALMIAVLTLIHELGHALAARRTGAEAEIALDFMAGYASFTPRRPLRPLERIGISLAGPAAQIVTGTLFYIAIGGRSVIPAHGELTPLQAAAFWAGPVIGLLNLIPVLPLDGGNMLHAALSAVSPARATQWMYVITIAITGGGLVWMVLEETARPYIVFVLLPLFAVFSSMGRDKQRARQAVNQQTLAHAEAAAWATGQAGAFPPGTRPSPWFRAWEELQRGRPDMARRLLLADLADPSPSNWWPPDAAPVGALRDLVELLPAEMTAARSFSAYALGEVLLRTGDTHRAGTFAATAYGQYRTPLLALQVARAAAALGDQPTSMAWLRTAARGADPTALRQAVDRAPEFEWLRHDPALADALSG
;
A
#
# COMPACT_ATOMS: atom_id res chain seq x y z
N MET A 1 -3.75 13.08 -2.63
CA MET A 1 -4.13 13.88 -1.46
C MET A 1 -2.86 14.43 -0.85
N ALA A 2 -2.76 15.73 -0.58
CA ALA A 2 -1.57 16.31 0.04
C ALA A 2 -1.32 15.64 1.39
N SER A 3 -0.06 15.27 1.68
CA SER A 3 0.31 14.72 2.99
C SER A 3 -0.09 15.73 4.06
N PRO A 4 -0.74 15.32 5.16
CA PRO A 4 -1.12 16.23 6.23
C PRO A 4 0.12 16.99 6.72
N THR A 5 -0.02 18.28 7.02
CA THR A 5 1.10 19.06 7.58
C THR A 5 1.50 18.50 8.94
N PRO A 6 2.80 18.29 9.22
CA PRO A 6 3.24 17.79 10.50
C PRO A 6 2.94 18.80 11.61
N ALA A 7 2.54 18.30 12.78
CA ALA A 7 2.27 19.14 13.95
C ALA A 7 3.59 19.71 14.51
N PHE A 8 4.63 18.88 14.59
CA PHE A 8 5.98 19.28 14.97
C PHE A 8 7.02 18.28 14.43
N ARG A 9 8.31 18.57 14.63
CA ARG A 9 9.41 17.65 14.33
C ARG A 9 10.12 17.22 15.61
N LEU A 10 10.39 15.93 15.75
CA LEU A 10 11.12 15.36 16.89
C LEU A 10 12.31 14.55 16.39
N LEU A 11 13.54 14.92 16.79
CA LEU A 11 14.79 14.29 16.31
C LEU A 11 14.89 14.16 14.77
N GLY A 12 14.29 15.11 14.05
CA GLY A 12 14.23 15.14 12.58
C GLY A 12 13.02 14.44 11.96
N PHE A 13 12.25 13.66 12.74
CA PHE A 13 11.05 12.97 12.25
C PHE A 13 9.82 13.90 12.28
N PRO A 14 9.02 13.96 11.22
CA PRO A 14 7.73 14.64 11.24
C PRO A 14 6.75 13.87 12.13
N VAL A 15 6.10 14.59 13.06
CA VAL A 15 5.11 14.03 13.99
C VAL A 15 3.74 14.61 13.66
N HIS A 16 2.78 13.73 13.41
CA HIS A 16 1.39 14.07 13.12
C HIS A 16 0.51 13.68 14.30
N VAL A 17 -0.24 14.63 14.85
CA VAL A 17 -1.21 14.36 15.93
C VAL A 17 -2.60 14.46 15.33
N ARG A 18 -3.30 13.33 15.24
CA ARG A 18 -4.67 13.31 14.71
C ARG A 18 -5.68 13.71 15.79
N PRO A 19 -6.83 14.30 15.41
CA PRO A 19 -7.88 14.67 16.38
C PRO A 19 -8.35 13.49 17.25
N GLY A 20 -8.34 12.27 16.71
CA GLY A 20 -8.65 11.06 17.45
C GLY A 20 -7.75 10.84 18.67
N PHE A 21 -6.47 11.17 18.59
CA PHE A 21 -5.56 11.03 19.72
C PHE A 21 -5.93 11.98 20.88
N LEU A 22 -6.32 13.22 20.57
CA LEU A 22 -6.78 14.18 21.56
C LEU A 22 -8.12 13.75 22.19
N LEU A 23 -9.04 13.24 21.38
CA LEU A 23 -10.31 12.67 21.86
C LEU A 23 -10.06 11.51 22.83
N PHE A 24 -9.10 10.64 22.52
CA PHE A 24 -8.73 9.53 23.39
C PHE A 24 -8.17 10.01 24.74
N ALA A 25 -7.27 11.01 24.72
CA ALA A 25 -6.75 11.62 25.94
C ALA A 25 -7.87 12.25 26.80
N VAL A 26 -8.82 12.96 26.18
CA VAL A 26 -9.98 13.53 26.87
C VAL A 26 -10.86 12.42 27.47
N LEU A 27 -11.07 11.32 26.75
CA LEU A 27 -11.87 10.19 27.24
C LEU A 27 -11.23 9.52 28.46
N ILE A 28 -9.89 9.36 28.47
CA ILE A 28 -9.16 8.86 29.64
C ILE A 28 -9.43 9.74 30.86
N VAL A 29 -9.36 11.06 30.69
CA VAL A 29 -9.65 12.03 31.77
C VAL A 29 -11.09 11.97 32.23
N ALA A 30 -12.04 11.90 31.29
CA ALA A 30 -13.47 11.85 31.59
C ALA A 30 -13.87 10.58 32.35
N ILE A 31 -13.33 9.41 31.97
CA ILE A 31 -13.65 8.12 32.59
C ILE A 31 -13.02 7.98 33.99
N ASN A 32 -11.77 8.42 34.16
CA ASN A 32 -11.01 8.19 35.40
C ASN A 32 -11.04 9.38 36.37
N GLY A 33 -11.69 10.47 35.99
CA GLY A 33 -11.64 11.75 36.71
C GLY A 33 -10.27 12.45 36.58
N PRO A 34 -10.17 13.74 36.95
CA PRO A 34 -8.96 14.52 36.72
C PRO A 34 -7.74 14.02 37.49
N GLN A 35 -7.92 13.47 38.71
CA GLN A 35 -6.82 13.03 39.58
C GLN A 35 -6.04 11.84 39.00
N TYR A 36 -6.74 10.87 38.42
CA TYR A 36 -6.13 9.69 37.80
C TYR A 36 -5.99 9.84 36.29
N GLY A 37 -6.99 10.41 35.64
CA GLY A 37 -7.02 10.53 34.20
C GLY A 37 -5.98 11.46 33.61
N LEU A 38 -5.62 12.58 34.27
CA LEU A 38 -4.58 13.48 33.76
C LEU A 38 -3.19 12.80 33.75
N PRO A 39 -2.70 12.19 34.85
CA PRO A 39 -1.47 11.41 34.81
C PRO A 39 -1.48 10.29 33.77
N PHE A 40 -2.59 9.55 33.64
CA PHE A 40 -2.70 8.48 32.64
C PHE A 40 -2.64 9.00 31.21
N ALA A 41 -3.43 10.03 30.88
CA ALA A 41 -3.43 10.63 29.56
C ALA A 41 -2.04 11.17 29.19
N LEU A 42 -1.36 11.84 30.13
CA LEU A 42 -0.01 12.35 29.92
C LEU A 42 1.01 11.23 29.72
N MET A 43 1.03 10.23 30.62
CA MET A 43 2.01 9.15 30.55
C MET A 43 1.81 8.28 29.32
N ILE A 44 0.56 7.96 28.96
CA ILE A 44 0.26 7.26 27.70
C ILE A 44 0.76 8.09 26.53
N ALA A 45 0.48 9.40 26.48
CA ALA A 45 0.91 10.21 25.35
C ALA A 45 2.43 10.28 25.19
N VAL A 46 3.15 10.50 26.29
CA VAL A 46 4.62 10.57 26.28
C VAL A 46 5.25 9.22 25.93
N LEU A 47 4.78 8.13 26.54
CA LEU A 47 5.38 6.81 26.34
C LEU A 47 5.00 6.19 25.00
N THR A 48 3.81 6.47 24.45
CA THR A 48 3.48 6.13 23.06
C THR A 48 4.37 6.91 22.09
N LEU A 49 4.64 8.20 22.34
CA LEU A 49 5.59 8.94 21.48
C LEU A 49 7.01 8.36 21.55
N ILE A 50 7.47 7.96 22.73
CA ILE A 50 8.77 7.29 22.90
C ILE A 50 8.79 5.92 22.19
N HIS A 51 7.69 5.17 22.27
CA HIS A 51 7.50 3.91 21.55
C HIS A 51 7.67 4.10 20.04
N GLU A 52 6.91 5.02 19.44
CA GLU A 52 7.00 5.28 17.99
C GLU A 52 8.39 5.81 17.59
N LEU A 53 9.01 6.61 18.46
CA LEU A 53 10.37 7.09 18.24
C LEU A 53 11.38 5.92 18.22
N GLY A 54 11.18 4.89 19.04
CA GLY A 54 11.97 3.66 19.02
C GLY A 54 11.93 2.99 17.65
N HIS A 55 10.75 2.80 17.08
CA HIS A 55 10.57 2.27 15.72
C HIS A 55 11.23 3.17 14.68
N ALA A 56 10.97 4.48 14.71
CA ALA A 56 11.48 5.43 13.74
C ALA A 56 13.03 5.49 13.74
N LEU A 57 13.64 5.47 14.93
CA LEU A 57 15.09 5.43 15.08
C LEU A 57 15.70 4.13 14.54
N ALA A 58 15.07 2.98 14.82
CA ALA A 58 15.51 1.70 14.29
C ALA A 58 15.37 1.64 12.76
N ALA A 59 14.25 2.11 12.21
CA ALA A 59 14.00 2.17 10.77
C ALA A 59 15.03 3.08 10.07
N ARG A 60 15.33 4.24 10.64
CA ARG A 60 16.34 5.16 10.09
C ARG A 60 17.73 4.54 9.97
N ARG A 61 18.12 3.66 10.92
CA ARG A 61 19.40 2.92 10.84
C ARG A 61 19.46 1.94 9.67
N THR A 62 18.31 1.52 9.14
CA THR A 62 18.24 0.67 7.94
C THR A 62 18.27 1.46 6.63
N GLY A 63 18.29 2.80 6.70
CA GLY A 63 18.19 3.70 5.56
C GLY A 63 16.75 4.00 5.13
N ALA A 64 15.75 3.57 5.91
CA ALA A 64 14.35 3.91 5.66
C ALA A 64 14.03 5.33 6.14
N GLU A 65 13.13 6.01 5.44
CA GLU A 65 12.53 7.26 5.91
C GLU A 65 11.33 6.92 6.80
N ALA A 66 11.23 7.56 7.96
CA ALA A 66 10.17 7.29 8.93
C ALA A 66 9.43 8.57 9.30
N GLU A 67 8.13 8.42 9.55
CA GLU A 67 7.23 9.46 10.04
C GLU A 67 6.41 8.89 11.19
N ILE A 68 6.07 9.73 12.16
CA ILE A 68 5.31 9.33 13.35
C ILE A 68 3.89 9.88 13.23
N ALA A 69 2.90 9.03 13.45
CA ALA A 69 1.50 9.42 13.54
C ALA A 69 0.88 8.91 14.85
N LEU A 70 0.18 9.79 15.55
CA LEU A 70 -0.58 9.48 16.75
C LEU A 70 -2.08 9.56 16.42
N ASP A 71 -2.81 8.47 16.65
CA ASP A 71 -4.23 8.30 16.31
C ASP A 71 -5.05 7.78 17.52
N PHE A 72 -6.37 7.64 17.35
CA PHE A 72 -7.26 7.16 18.41
C PHE A 72 -6.85 5.75 18.89
N MET A 73 -6.51 5.62 20.18
CA MET A 73 -6.06 4.37 20.83
C MET A 73 -4.80 3.71 20.24
N ALA A 74 -4.12 4.36 19.29
CA ALA A 74 -2.95 3.78 18.63
C ALA A 74 -1.95 4.87 18.23
N GLY A 75 -0.67 4.60 18.42
CA GLY A 75 0.40 5.23 17.66
C GLY A 75 0.78 4.33 16.49
N TYR A 76 1.34 4.90 15.43
CA TYR A 76 2.11 4.12 14.47
C TYR A 76 3.20 4.97 13.82
N ALA A 77 4.38 4.38 13.72
CA ALA A 77 5.47 4.86 12.91
C ALA A 77 5.34 4.24 11.51
N SER A 78 4.99 5.06 10.52
CA SER A 78 5.07 4.65 9.13
C SER A 78 6.48 4.85 8.62
N PHE A 79 7.02 3.87 7.89
CA PHE A 79 8.32 4.02 7.25
C PHE A 79 8.29 3.51 5.81
N THR A 80 9.07 4.16 4.95
CA THR A 80 9.27 3.79 3.55
C THR A 80 10.69 3.25 3.40
N PRO A 81 10.85 1.92 3.25
CA PRO A 81 12.17 1.33 3.01
C PRO A 81 12.68 1.72 1.63
N ARG A 82 13.91 2.22 1.54
CA ARG A 82 14.59 2.44 0.25
C ARG A 82 15.07 1.14 -0.42
N ARG A 83 15.07 0.03 0.34
CA ARG A 83 15.40 -1.32 -0.13
C ARG A 83 14.55 -2.36 0.60
N PRO A 84 14.43 -3.59 0.06
CA PRO A 84 13.85 -4.70 0.81
C PRO A 84 14.58 -4.90 2.15
N LEU A 85 13.83 -4.88 3.25
CA LEU A 85 14.34 -5.15 4.59
C LEU A 85 14.43 -6.64 4.85
N ARG A 86 15.57 -7.07 5.40
CA ARG A 86 15.79 -8.45 5.86
C ARG A 86 14.85 -8.77 7.03
N PRO A 87 14.46 -10.03 7.23
CA PRO A 87 13.57 -10.41 8.34
C PRO A 87 14.07 -9.93 9.72
N LEU A 88 15.36 -10.06 9.99
CA LEU A 88 15.96 -9.58 11.26
C LEU A 88 15.88 -8.06 11.43
N GLU A 89 15.97 -7.29 10.34
CA GLU A 89 15.82 -5.84 10.39
C GLU A 89 14.37 -5.46 10.73
N ARG A 90 13.39 -6.18 10.15
CA ARG A 90 11.97 -5.98 10.47
C ARG A 90 11.67 -6.33 11.93
N ILE A 91 12.18 -7.47 12.42
CA ILE A 91 12.04 -7.88 13.82
C ILE A 91 12.67 -6.83 14.74
N GLY A 92 13.88 -6.36 14.41
CA GLY A 92 14.58 -5.33 15.20
C GLY A 92 13.82 -4.01 15.24
N ILE A 93 13.22 -3.57 14.13
CA ILE A 93 12.36 -2.38 14.09
C ILE A 93 11.14 -2.59 14.98
N SER A 94 10.41 -3.70 14.85
CA SER A 94 9.23 -3.98 15.67
C SER A 94 9.54 -4.14 17.16
N LEU A 95 10.72 -4.63 17.53
CA LEU A 95 11.12 -4.72 18.94
C LEU A 95 11.52 -3.36 19.54
N ALA A 96 12.03 -2.43 18.73
CA ALA A 96 12.62 -1.19 19.21
C ALA A 96 11.62 -0.28 19.94
N GLY A 97 10.38 -0.20 19.47
CA GLY A 97 9.33 0.60 20.12
C GLY A 97 8.94 0.08 21.50
N PRO A 98 8.49 -1.19 21.63
CA PRO A 98 8.21 -1.81 22.91
C PRO A 98 9.40 -1.75 23.87
N ALA A 99 10.62 -2.03 23.39
CA ALA A 99 11.81 -1.98 24.23
C ALA A 99 12.08 -0.57 24.76
N ALA A 100 11.97 0.46 23.92
CA ALA A 100 12.11 1.85 24.36
C ALA A 100 11.04 2.20 25.41
N GLN A 101 9.77 1.89 25.14
CA GLN A 101 8.64 2.16 26.04
C GLN A 101 8.79 1.48 27.41
N ILE A 102 9.14 0.19 27.41
CA ILE A 102 9.33 -0.60 28.64
C ILE A 102 10.48 -0.02 29.45
N VAL A 103 11.64 0.22 28.82
CA VAL A 103 12.84 0.71 29.52
C VAL A 103 12.59 2.10 30.09
N THR A 104 12.11 3.06 29.29
CA THR A 104 11.90 4.44 29.77
C THR A 104 10.79 4.51 30.81
N GLY A 105 9.69 3.78 30.61
CA GLY A 105 8.57 3.75 31.56
C GLY A 105 8.97 3.14 32.90
N THR A 106 9.73 2.04 32.88
CA THR A 106 10.23 1.38 34.09
C THR A 106 11.22 2.28 34.84
N LEU A 107 12.18 2.88 34.14
CA LEU A 107 13.14 3.81 34.77
C LEU A 107 12.43 5.01 35.39
N PHE A 108 11.44 5.58 34.68
CA PHE A 108 10.65 6.69 35.21
C PHE A 108 9.85 6.28 36.45
N TYR A 109 9.17 5.13 36.42
CA TYR A 109 8.43 4.58 37.56
C TYR A 109 9.33 4.41 38.80
N ILE A 110 10.54 3.87 38.64
CA ILE A 110 11.51 3.73 39.72
C ILE A 110 11.96 5.11 40.23
N ALA A 111 12.26 6.04 39.32
CA ALA A 111 12.74 7.38 39.68
C ALA A 111 11.74 8.18 40.52
N ILE A 112 10.43 7.98 40.31
CA ILE A 112 9.35 8.61 41.11
C ILE A 112 9.00 7.80 42.37
N GLY A 113 9.88 6.91 42.81
CA GLY A 113 9.75 6.18 44.07
C GLY A 113 8.96 4.87 43.99
N GLY A 114 8.78 4.29 42.80
CA GLY A 114 8.23 2.95 42.63
C GLY A 114 9.16 1.88 43.22
N ARG A 115 8.66 1.10 44.19
CA ARG A 115 9.47 0.17 44.99
C ARG A 115 9.38 -1.30 44.56
N SER A 116 8.37 -1.67 43.77
CA SER A 116 8.13 -3.04 43.34
C SER A 116 7.99 -3.14 41.82
N VAL A 117 8.54 -4.19 41.23
CA VAL A 117 8.34 -4.55 39.82
C VAL A 117 6.92 -5.06 39.57
N ILE A 118 6.24 -5.52 40.62
CA ILE A 118 4.82 -5.93 40.60
C ILE A 118 4.14 -5.24 41.78
N PRO A 119 3.57 -4.04 41.59
CA PRO A 119 2.93 -3.29 42.66
C PRO A 119 1.69 -4.00 43.20
N ALA A 120 1.54 -4.08 44.52
CA ALA A 120 0.29 -4.53 45.13
C ALA A 120 -0.82 -3.47 44.94
N HIS A 121 -2.08 -3.92 44.83
CA HIS A 121 -3.23 -3.03 44.65
C HIS A 121 -3.35 -2.03 45.83
N GLY A 122 -3.40 -0.73 45.53
CA GLY A 122 -3.69 0.33 46.51
C GLY A 122 -2.48 1.13 47.01
N GLU A 123 -1.25 0.76 46.65
CA GLU A 123 -0.03 1.42 47.18
C GLU A 123 0.56 2.51 46.28
N LEU A 124 0.03 2.67 45.05
CA LEU A 124 0.60 3.59 44.07
C LEU A 124 -0.11 4.94 44.05
N THR A 125 0.68 6.01 43.99
CA THR A 125 0.17 7.33 43.60
C THR A 125 -0.39 7.29 42.17
N PRO A 126 -1.32 8.18 41.79
CA PRO A 126 -1.86 8.23 40.43
C PRO A 126 -0.77 8.30 39.33
N LEU A 127 0.30 9.06 39.57
CA LEU A 127 1.43 9.17 38.63
C LEU A 127 2.24 7.88 38.53
N GLN A 128 2.49 7.20 39.66
CA GLN A 128 3.17 5.90 39.66
C GLN A 128 2.34 4.83 38.95
N ALA A 129 1.03 4.79 39.18
CA ALA A 129 0.13 3.89 38.48
C ALA A 129 0.14 4.17 36.97
N ALA A 130 0.05 5.44 36.57
CA ALA A 130 0.10 5.84 35.18
C ALA A 130 1.43 5.44 34.50
N ALA A 131 2.57 5.69 35.15
CA ALA A 131 3.89 5.32 34.63
C ALA A 131 4.08 3.81 34.47
N PHE A 132 3.63 3.03 35.45
CA PHE A 132 3.71 1.57 35.43
C PHE A 132 2.82 0.97 34.34
N TRP A 133 1.57 1.39 34.25
CA TRP A 133 0.64 0.87 33.24
C TRP A 133 1.03 1.34 31.83
N ALA A 134 1.29 2.63 31.63
CA ALA A 134 1.62 3.18 30.32
C ALA A 134 3.01 2.75 29.80
N GLY A 135 3.92 2.36 30.68
CA GLY A 135 5.28 1.94 30.34
C GLY A 135 5.38 0.44 30.16
N PRO A 136 5.85 -0.30 31.18
CA PRO A 136 6.09 -1.73 31.07
C PRO A 136 4.85 -2.53 30.68
N VAL A 137 3.65 -2.22 31.21
CA VAL A 137 2.47 -3.05 30.92
C VAL A 137 2.03 -2.91 29.45
N ILE A 138 1.76 -1.69 28.97
CA ILE A 138 1.41 -1.49 27.55
C ILE A 138 2.54 -1.94 26.62
N GLY A 139 3.80 -1.68 26.97
CA GLY A 139 4.94 -2.15 26.19
C GLY A 139 5.00 -3.68 26.06
N LEU A 140 4.73 -4.42 27.14
CA LEU A 140 4.63 -5.88 27.12
C LEU A 140 3.40 -6.38 26.35
N LEU A 141 2.26 -5.69 26.47
CA LEU A 141 1.07 -6.01 25.67
C LEU A 141 1.38 -5.91 24.17
N ASN A 142 2.15 -4.90 23.75
CA ASN A 142 2.56 -4.78 22.35
C ASN A 142 3.46 -5.93 21.86
N LEU A 143 4.08 -6.71 22.75
CA LEU A 143 4.87 -7.89 22.39
C LEU A 143 4.03 -9.17 22.24
N ILE A 144 2.72 -9.11 22.48
CA ILE A 144 1.82 -10.24 22.24
C ILE A 144 1.84 -10.58 20.73
N PRO A 145 1.93 -11.87 20.34
CA PRO A 145 2.03 -12.31 18.95
C PRO A 145 0.67 -12.24 18.22
N VAL A 146 0.08 -11.06 18.15
CA VAL A 146 -1.26 -10.77 17.61
C VAL A 146 -1.16 -9.54 16.70
N LEU A 147 -1.74 -9.60 15.50
CA LEU A 147 -1.85 -8.41 14.66
C LEU A 147 -2.94 -7.46 15.19
N PRO A 148 -2.75 -6.13 15.21
CA PRO A 148 -1.65 -5.38 14.59
C PRO A 148 -0.46 -5.06 15.52
N LEU A 149 -0.36 -5.69 16.69
CA LEU A 149 0.68 -5.40 17.69
C LEU A 149 2.08 -5.76 17.18
N ASP A 150 3.11 -5.17 17.78
CA ASP A 150 4.50 -5.36 17.37
C ASP A 150 4.97 -6.80 17.46
N GLY A 151 4.57 -7.54 18.50
CA GLY A 151 4.85 -8.96 18.63
C GLY A 151 4.25 -9.77 17.49
N GLY A 152 3.08 -9.38 16.99
CA GLY A 152 2.47 -9.93 15.79
C GLY A 152 3.30 -9.64 14.54
N ASN A 153 3.81 -8.42 14.39
CA ASN A 153 4.70 -8.04 13.28
C ASN A 153 6.07 -8.75 13.35
N MET A 154 6.62 -8.96 14.55
CA MET A 154 7.84 -9.74 14.77
C MET A 154 7.62 -11.20 14.36
N LEU A 155 6.52 -11.82 14.81
CA LEU A 155 6.20 -13.19 14.43
C LEU A 155 5.91 -13.31 12.93
N HIS A 156 5.22 -12.34 12.34
CA HIS A 156 5.00 -12.29 10.89
C HIS A 156 6.31 -12.24 10.11
N ALA A 157 7.26 -11.41 10.54
CA ALA A 157 8.58 -11.31 9.91
C ALA A 157 9.38 -12.61 10.03
N ALA A 158 9.33 -13.28 11.20
CA ALA A 158 9.95 -14.58 11.41
C ALA A 158 9.32 -15.67 10.54
N LEU A 159 7.99 -15.75 10.50
CA LEU A 159 7.26 -16.68 9.63
C LEU A 159 7.52 -16.41 8.16
N SER A 160 7.64 -15.14 7.76
CA SER A 160 7.96 -14.75 6.39
C SER A 160 9.36 -15.17 5.97
N ALA A 161 10.30 -15.31 6.91
CA ALA A 161 11.64 -15.82 6.63
C ALA A 161 11.64 -17.32 6.31
N VAL A 162 10.73 -18.09 6.93
CA VAL A 162 10.68 -19.56 6.80
C VAL A 162 9.68 -19.99 5.73
N SER A 163 8.51 -19.36 5.69
CA SER A 163 7.40 -19.69 4.77
C SER A 163 6.73 -18.42 4.26
N PRO A 164 7.34 -17.71 3.28
CA PRO A 164 6.79 -16.46 2.74
C PRO A 164 5.35 -16.61 2.23
N ALA A 165 5.04 -17.74 1.58
CA ALA A 165 3.74 -17.99 0.97
C ALA A 165 2.60 -18.17 1.98
N ARG A 166 2.90 -18.61 3.21
CA ARG A 166 1.88 -18.93 4.23
C ARG A 166 1.95 -18.03 5.46
N ALA A 167 2.98 -17.20 5.62
CA ALA A 167 3.20 -16.39 6.81
C ALA A 167 1.97 -15.55 7.22
N THR A 168 1.35 -14.87 6.24
CA THR A 168 0.14 -14.07 6.48
C THR A 168 -1.05 -14.93 6.91
N GLN A 169 -1.25 -16.09 6.28
CA GLN A 169 -2.33 -17.00 6.65
C GLN A 169 -2.14 -17.55 8.07
N TRP A 170 -0.91 -17.94 8.43
CA TRP A 170 -0.58 -18.37 9.78
C TRP A 170 -0.81 -17.27 10.80
N MET A 171 -0.44 -16.02 10.49
CA MET A 171 -0.72 -14.91 11.41
C MET A 171 -2.19 -14.62 11.60
N TYR A 172 -3.03 -14.79 10.58
CA TYR A 172 -4.48 -14.69 10.76
C TYR A 172 -4.99 -15.76 11.72
N VAL A 173 -4.56 -17.01 11.55
CA VAL A 173 -4.96 -18.11 12.45
C VAL A 173 -4.49 -17.87 13.88
N ILE A 174 -3.21 -17.52 14.08
CA ILE A 174 -2.63 -17.28 15.40
C ILE A 174 -3.32 -16.10 16.09
N THR A 175 -3.53 -15.00 15.36
CA THR A 175 -4.23 -13.83 15.90
C THR A 175 -5.63 -14.20 16.34
N ILE A 176 -6.43 -14.83 15.47
CA ILE A 176 -7.81 -15.24 15.78
C ILE A 176 -7.86 -16.20 16.96
N ALA A 177 -6.93 -17.16 17.04
CA ALA A 177 -6.87 -18.12 18.14
C ALA A 177 -6.59 -17.43 19.49
N ILE A 178 -5.59 -16.56 19.54
CA ILE A 178 -5.20 -15.85 20.78
C ILE A 178 -6.31 -14.87 21.18
N THR A 179 -6.78 -14.03 20.26
CA THR A 179 -7.82 -13.03 20.55
C THR A 179 -9.17 -13.68 20.84
N GLY A 180 -9.51 -14.77 20.14
CA GLY A 180 -10.73 -15.53 20.38
C GLY A 180 -10.71 -16.23 21.73
N GLY A 181 -9.61 -16.87 22.10
CA GLY A 181 -9.42 -17.45 23.43
C GLY A 181 -9.47 -16.39 24.53
N GLY A 182 -8.78 -15.26 24.34
CA GLY A 182 -8.81 -14.11 25.25
C GLY A 182 -10.22 -13.54 25.41
N LEU A 183 -10.99 -13.42 24.34
CA LEU A 183 -12.38 -12.97 24.37
C LEU A 183 -13.26 -13.92 25.19
N VAL A 184 -13.16 -15.23 24.95
CA VAL A 184 -13.91 -16.24 25.73
C VAL A 184 -13.57 -16.12 27.21
N TRP A 185 -12.29 -16.05 27.55
CA TRP A 185 -11.86 -15.85 28.94
C TRP A 185 -12.42 -14.55 29.54
N MET A 186 -12.35 -13.42 28.83
CA MET A 186 -12.88 -12.13 29.30
C MET A 186 -14.39 -12.10 29.48
N VAL A 187 -15.15 -12.92 28.72
CA VAL A 187 -16.60 -13.05 28.90
C VAL A 187 -16.92 -13.85 30.16
N LEU A 188 -16.16 -14.91 30.42
CA LEU A 188 -16.32 -15.79 31.57
C LEU A 188 -15.87 -15.13 32.89
N GLU A 189 -14.81 -14.32 32.85
CA GLU A 189 -14.24 -13.64 34.00
C GLU A 189 -14.83 -12.23 34.17
N GLU A 190 -15.64 -12.01 35.22
CA GLU A 190 -16.41 -10.76 35.38
C GLU A 190 -15.51 -9.52 35.50
N THR A 191 -14.37 -9.66 36.17
CA THR A 191 -13.39 -8.58 36.35
C THR A 191 -12.71 -8.18 35.04
N ALA A 192 -12.70 -9.08 34.04
CA ALA A 192 -12.03 -8.88 32.77
C ALA A 192 -12.95 -8.31 31.67
N ARG A 193 -14.29 -8.32 31.87
CA ARG A 193 -15.29 -7.84 30.90
C ARG A 193 -15.04 -6.41 30.38
N PRO A 194 -14.60 -5.43 31.18
CA PRO A 194 -14.32 -4.08 30.68
C PRO A 194 -13.21 -4.03 29.61
N TYR A 195 -12.31 -5.02 29.59
CA TYR A 195 -11.20 -5.06 28.64
C TYR A 195 -11.54 -5.69 27.30
N ILE A 196 -12.77 -6.21 27.13
CA ILE A 196 -13.23 -6.82 25.87
C ILE A 196 -13.02 -5.87 24.68
N VAL A 197 -13.22 -4.56 24.88
CA VAL A 197 -13.04 -3.54 23.85
C VAL A 197 -11.62 -3.56 23.24
N PHE A 198 -10.60 -3.90 24.02
CA PHE A 198 -9.21 -3.98 23.53
C PHE A 198 -8.96 -5.21 22.66
N VAL A 199 -9.72 -6.29 22.83
CA VAL A 199 -9.62 -7.51 22.01
C VAL A 199 -10.38 -7.37 20.68
N LEU A 200 -11.40 -6.52 20.63
CA LEU A 200 -12.16 -6.24 19.41
C LEU A 200 -11.31 -5.57 18.34
N LEU A 201 -10.33 -4.74 18.72
CA LEU A 201 -9.48 -4.01 17.77
C LEU A 201 -8.59 -4.95 16.93
N PRO A 202 -7.81 -5.88 17.52
CA PRO A 202 -7.10 -6.93 16.78
C PRO A 202 -7.99 -7.78 15.87
N LEU A 203 -9.15 -8.22 16.38
CA LEU A 203 -10.11 -9.00 15.58
C LEU A 203 -10.58 -8.22 14.36
N PHE A 204 -11.01 -6.98 14.55
CA PHE A 204 -11.43 -6.10 13.47
C PHE A 204 -10.31 -5.86 12.46
N ALA A 205 -9.08 -5.64 12.91
CA ALA A 205 -7.91 -5.45 12.05
C ALA A 205 -7.63 -6.68 11.16
N VAL A 206 -7.74 -7.89 11.72
CA VAL A 206 -7.54 -9.13 10.94
C VAL A 206 -8.69 -9.40 9.98
N PHE A 207 -9.95 -9.23 10.40
CA PHE A 207 -11.10 -9.41 9.51
C PHE A 207 -11.11 -8.41 8.34
N SER A 208 -10.80 -7.15 8.61
CA SER A 208 -10.68 -6.13 7.56
C SER A 208 -9.53 -6.41 6.60
N SER A 209 -8.39 -6.93 7.09
CA SER A 209 -7.26 -7.31 6.24
C SER A 209 -7.57 -8.53 5.38
N MET A 210 -8.19 -9.57 5.93
CA MET A 210 -8.67 -10.72 5.16
C MET A 210 -9.69 -10.32 4.08
N GLY A 211 -10.59 -9.38 4.38
CA GLY A 211 -11.54 -8.85 3.41
C GLY A 211 -10.85 -8.20 2.22
N ARG A 212 -9.86 -7.34 2.48
CA ARG A 212 -9.04 -6.68 1.45
C ARG A 212 -8.24 -7.67 0.62
N ASP A 213 -7.62 -8.67 1.23
CA ASP A 213 -6.84 -9.69 0.53
C ASP A 213 -7.72 -10.55 -0.39
N LYS A 214 -8.91 -10.96 0.08
CA LYS A 214 -9.88 -11.69 -0.74
C LYS A 214 -10.37 -10.85 -1.92
N GLN A 215 -10.61 -9.55 -1.72
CA GLN A 215 -11.00 -8.64 -2.80
C GLN A 215 -9.89 -8.52 -3.86
N ARG A 216 -8.63 -8.33 -3.43
CA ARG A 216 -7.47 -8.27 -4.33
C ARG A 216 -7.30 -9.57 -5.12
N ALA A 217 -7.40 -10.72 -4.46
CA ALA A 217 -7.30 -12.03 -5.12
C ALA A 217 -8.41 -12.23 -6.17
N ARG A 218 -9.66 -11.87 -5.83
CA ARG A 218 -10.79 -11.92 -6.80
C ARG A 218 -10.57 -10.99 -7.99
N GLN A 219 -10.09 -9.77 -7.75
CA GLN A 219 -9.77 -8.83 -8.83
C GLN A 219 -8.67 -9.37 -9.76
N ALA A 220 -7.60 -9.95 -9.20
CA ALA A 220 -6.53 -10.55 -9.99
C ALA A 220 -7.02 -11.71 -10.86
N VAL A 221 -7.85 -12.61 -10.31
CA VAL A 221 -8.45 -13.72 -11.05
C VAL A 221 -9.37 -13.21 -12.18
N ASN A 222 -10.22 -12.23 -11.89
CA ASN A 222 -11.12 -11.65 -12.89
C ASN A 222 -10.34 -10.99 -14.03
N GLN A 223 -9.27 -10.24 -13.71
CA GLN A 223 -8.38 -9.63 -14.70
C GLN A 223 -7.70 -10.69 -15.56
N GLN A 224 -7.18 -11.76 -14.96
CA GLN A 224 -6.54 -12.85 -15.69
C GLN A 224 -7.52 -13.59 -16.61
N THR A 225 -8.76 -13.84 -16.14
CA THR A 225 -9.79 -14.48 -16.97
C THR A 225 -10.17 -13.61 -18.16
N LEU A 226 -10.32 -12.29 -17.94
CA LEU A 226 -10.62 -11.36 -19.02
C LEU A 226 -9.46 -11.24 -20.03
N ALA A 227 -8.22 -11.20 -19.56
CA ALA A 227 -7.03 -11.22 -20.41
C ALA A 227 -6.93 -12.49 -21.26
N HIS A 228 -7.24 -13.65 -20.68
CA HIS A 228 -7.27 -14.92 -21.40
C HIS A 228 -8.40 -14.96 -22.45
N ALA A 229 -9.58 -14.44 -22.12
CA ALA A 229 -10.71 -14.36 -23.06
C ALA A 229 -10.38 -13.46 -24.27
N GLU A 230 -9.77 -12.30 -24.02
CA GLU A 230 -9.28 -11.41 -25.08
C GLU A 230 -8.19 -12.09 -25.94
N ALA A 231 -7.22 -12.75 -25.31
CA ALA A 231 -6.17 -13.46 -26.04
C ALA A 231 -6.72 -14.61 -26.90
N ALA A 232 -7.68 -15.37 -26.37
CA ALA A 232 -8.37 -16.41 -27.12
C ALA A 232 -9.15 -15.85 -28.31
N ALA A 233 -9.77 -14.68 -28.16
CA ALA A 233 -10.46 -14.01 -29.25
C ALA A 233 -9.51 -13.68 -30.41
N TRP A 234 -8.35 -13.08 -30.11
CA TRP A 234 -7.33 -12.80 -31.11
C TRP A 234 -6.72 -14.05 -31.74
N ALA A 235 -6.52 -15.12 -30.97
CA ALA A 235 -5.96 -16.38 -31.48
C ALA A 235 -6.92 -17.13 -32.40
N THR A 236 -8.23 -17.08 -32.12
CA THR A 236 -9.25 -17.82 -32.89
C THR A 236 -9.94 -16.99 -33.96
N GLY A 237 -9.82 -15.66 -33.89
CA GLY A 237 -10.58 -14.73 -34.73
C GLY A 237 -12.07 -14.70 -34.41
N GLN A 238 -12.50 -15.23 -33.27
CA GLN A 238 -13.90 -15.26 -32.84
C GLN A 238 -14.05 -14.72 -31.42
N ALA A 239 -15.06 -13.86 -31.20
CA ALA A 239 -15.43 -13.45 -29.85
C ALA A 239 -15.98 -14.66 -29.07
N GLY A 240 -15.10 -15.30 -28.26
CA GLY A 240 -15.46 -16.41 -27.39
C GLY A 240 -16.32 -16.00 -26.20
N ALA A 241 -16.41 -16.84 -25.18
CA ALA A 241 -17.15 -16.54 -23.96
C ALA A 241 -16.36 -15.55 -23.06
N PHE A 242 -16.87 -14.33 -22.95
CA PHE A 242 -16.36 -13.34 -22.01
C PHE A 242 -17.05 -13.44 -20.65
N PRO A 243 -16.36 -13.12 -19.53
CA PRO A 243 -16.98 -13.06 -18.21
C PRO A 243 -18.23 -12.14 -18.18
N PRO A 244 -19.24 -12.44 -17.35
CA PRO A 244 -20.45 -11.62 -17.23
C PRO A 244 -20.13 -10.15 -16.96
N GLY A 245 -20.77 -9.23 -17.71
CA GLY A 245 -20.55 -7.79 -17.59
C GLY A 245 -19.31 -7.26 -18.32
N THR A 246 -18.53 -8.13 -18.97
CA THR A 246 -17.38 -7.75 -19.79
C THR A 246 -17.64 -7.96 -21.29
N ARG A 247 -16.84 -7.33 -22.15
CA ARG A 247 -16.97 -7.42 -23.61
C ARG A 247 -15.59 -7.50 -24.29
N PRO A 248 -15.52 -8.02 -25.53
CA PRO A 248 -14.31 -7.95 -26.33
C PRO A 248 -13.83 -6.50 -26.47
N SER A 249 -12.51 -6.31 -26.57
CA SER A 249 -11.95 -4.97 -26.74
C SER A 249 -12.50 -4.24 -27.98
N PRO A 250 -12.58 -2.90 -27.95
CA PRO A 250 -12.90 -2.12 -29.15
C PRO A 250 -11.93 -2.42 -30.30
N TRP A 251 -10.68 -2.80 -29.99
CA TRP A 251 -9.66 -3.19 -30.94
C TRP A 251 -9.98 -4.50 -31.65
N PHE A 252 -10.36 -5.54 -30.90
CA PHE A 252 -10.76 -6.82 -31.49
C PHE A 252 -12.01 -6.64 -32.38
N ARG A 253 -13.02 -5.93 -31.88
CA ARG A 253 -14.25 -5.66 -32.65
C ARG A 253 -13.99 -4.81 -33.90
N ALA A 254 -13.08 -3.83 -33.81
CA ALA A 254 -12.68 -3.04 -34.96
C ALA A 254 -11.95 -3.90 -35.99
N TRP A 255 -11.07 -4.80 -35.54
CA TRP A 255 -10.41 -5.76 -36.42
C TRP A 255 -11.42 -6.68 -37.12
N GLU A 256 -12.42 -7.21 -36.41
CA GLU A 256 -13.50 -8.00 -37.04
C GLU A 256 -14.24 -7.24 -38.15
N GLU A 257 -14.57 -5.96 -37.93
CA GLU A 257 -15.20 -5.14 -38.95
C GLU A 257 -14.26 -4.81 -40.12
N LEU A 258 -12.96 -4.65 -39.85
CA LEU A 258 -11.95 -4.48 -40.89
C LEU A 258 -11.83 -5.74 -41.77
N GLN A 259 -11.81 -6.93 -41.18
CA GLN A 259 -11.80 -8.20 -41.91
C GLN A 259 -13.08 -8.42 -42.75
N ARG A 260 -14.19 -7.79 -42.36
CA ARG A 260 -15.45 -7.77 -43.13
C ARG A 260 -15.49 -6.72 -44.24
N GLY A 261 -14.40 -6.00 -44.48
CA GLY A 261 -14.32 -4.94 -45.47
C GLY A 261 -15.06 -3.65 -45.07
N ARG A 262 -15.19 -3.37 -43.77
CA ARG A 262 -15.91 -2.19 -43.23
C ARG A 262 -14.98 -1.26 -42.44
N PRO A 263 -13.96 -0.64 -43.08
CA PRO A 263 -12.97 0.20 -42.40
C PRO A 263 -13.60 1.40 -41.66
N ASP A 264 -14.66 2.01 -42.21
CA ASP A 264 -15.36 3.12 -41.54
C ASP A 264 -16.01 2.71 -40.23
N MET A 265 -16.52 1.47 -40.15
CA MET A 265 -17.11 0.96 -38.92
C MET A 265 -16.03 0.66 -37.89
N ALA A 266 -14.93 0.04 -38.31
CA ALA A 266 -13.76 -0.20 -37.47
C ALA A 266 -13.24 1.11 -36.86
N ARG A 267 -13.06 2.14 -37.70
CA ARG A 267 -12.66 3.49 -37.26
C ARG A 267 -13.63 4.08 -36.24
N ARG A 268 -14.94 4.01 -36.51
CA ARG A 268 -15.97 4.52 -35.59
C ARG A 268 -15.93 3.82 -34.23
N LEU A 269 -15.72 2.50 -34.19
CA LEU A 269 -15.64 1.75 -32.94
C LEU A 269 -14.46 2.19 -32.06
N LEU A 270 -13.28 2.40 -32.66
CA LEU A 270 -12.10 2.87 -31.95
C LEU A 270 -12.30 4.29 -31.42
N LEU A 271 -12.79 5.20 -32.27
CA LEU A 271 -13.03 6.59 -31.87
C LEU A 271 -14.14 6.73 -30.82
N ALA A 272 -15.19 5.90 -30.91
CA ALA A 272 -16.26 5.87 -29.92
C ALA A 272 -15.73 5.46 -28.54
N ASP A 273 -14.82 4.49 -28.47
CA ASP A 273 -14.19 4.10 -27.21
C ASP A 273 -13.28 5.20 -26.66
N LEU A 274 -12.49 5.84 -27.52
CA LEU A 274 -11.65 6.96 -27.12
C LEU A 274 -12.47 8.14 -26.61
N ALA A 275 -13.69 8.37 -27.13
CA ALA A 275 -14.57 9.43 -26.67
C ALA A 275 -15.42 9.05 -25.44
N ASP A 276 -15.45 7.79 -25.01
CA ASP A 276 -16.30 7.31 -23.91
C ASP A 276 -15.65 7.55 -22.53
N PRO A 277 -16.23 8.42 -21.67
CA PRO A 277 -15.70 8.65 -20.33
C PRO A 277 -16.07 7.54 -19.32
N SER A 278 -16.95 6.60 -19.71
CA SER A 278 -17.46 5.56 -18.81
C SER A 278 -16.35 4.57 -18.40
N PRO A 279 -16.48 3.91 -17.23
CA PRO A 279 -15.57 2.84 -16.85
C PRO A 279 -15.46 1.76 -17.93
N SER A 280 -14.23 1.29 -18.18
CA SER A 280 -14.01 0.21 -19.14
C SER A 280 -14.37 -1.15 -18.54
N ASN A 281 -14.82 -2.05 -19.42
CA ASN A 281 -15.19 -3.43 -19.10
C ASN A 281 -14.59 -4.41 -20.12
N TRP A 282 -13.45 -4.05 -20.69
CA TRP A 282 -12.71 -4.81 -21.69
C TRP A 282 -11.21 -4.78 -21.36
N TRP A 283 -10.44 -5.72 -21.91
CA TRP A 283 -9.00 -5.86 -21.65
C TRP A 283 -8.17 -5.36 -22.84
N PRO A 284 -7.02 -4.68 -22.62
CA PRO A 284 -6.14 -4.21 -23.70
C PRO A 284 -5.76 -5.32 -24.69
N PRO A 285 -5.58 -5.01 -25.98
CA PRO A 285 -5.29 -6.00 -27.02
C PRO A 285 -3.82 -6.51 -26.96
N ASP A 286 -3.34 -6.89 -25.77
CA ASP A 286 -1.94 -7.26 -25.50
C ASP A 286 -1.50 -8.49 -26.34
N ALA A 287 -2.42 -9.41 -26.59
CA ALA A 287 -2.20 -10.63 -27.37
C ALA A 287 -2.45 -10.45 -28.87
N ALA A 288 -2.89 -9.27 -29.33
CA ALA A 288 -3.18 -9.03 -30.73
C ALA A 288 -1.92 -9.11 -31.60
N PRO A 289 -1.97 -9.70 -32.81
CA PRO A 289 -0.88 -9.65 -33.76
C PRO A 289 -0.52 -8.22 -34.13
N VAL A 290 0.78 -7.88 -34.15
CA VAL A 290 1.25 -6.51 -34.45
C VAL A 290 0.78 -6.05 -35.84
N GLY A 291 0.70 -6.95 -36.83
CA GLY A 291 0.17 -6.63 -38.15
C GLY A 291 -1.28 -6.14 -38.10
N ALA A 292 -2.16 -6.88 -37.41
CA ALA A 292 -3.56 -6.50 -37.24
C ALA A 292 -3.73 -5.15 -36.52
N LEU A 293 -2.88 -4.88 -35.53
CA LEU A 293 -2.87 -3.59 -34.85
C LEU A 293 -2.41 -2.45 -35.76
N ARG A 294 -1.42 -2.70 -36.63
CA ARG A 294 -0.93 -1.70 -37.59
C ARG A 294 -2.04 -1.26 -38.54
N ASP A 295 -2.75 -2.23 -39.11
CA ASP A 295 -3.88 -1.95 -40.02
C ASP A 295 -4.97 -1.11 -39.34
N LEU A 296 -5.22 -1.34 -38.04
CA LEU A 296 -6.16 -0.53 -37.26
C LEU A 296 -5.64 0.88 -36.94
N VAL A 297 -4.35 1.02 -36.65
CA VAL A 297 -3.72 2.33 -36.38
C VAL A 297 -3.76 3.24 -37.60
N GLU A 298 -3.65 2.68 -38.81
CA GLU A 298 -3.77 3.43 -40.07
C GLU A 298 -5.15 4.08 -40.26
N LEU A 299 -6.20 3.55 -39.62
CA LEU A 299 -7.56 4.13 -39.65
C LEU A 299 -7.72 5.35 -38.73
N LEU A 300 -6.80 5.53 -37.77
CA LEU A 300 -6.90 6.54 -36.74
C LEU A 300 -6.38 7.91 -37.23
N PRO A 301 -7.01 9.02 -36.83
CA PRO A 301 -6.51 10.35 -37.16
C PRO A 301 -5.12 10.60 -36.56
N ALA A 302 -4.39 11.55 -37.14
CA ALA A 302 -3.07 11.94 -36.65
C ALA A 302 -3.12 12.47 -35.21
N GLU A 303 -4.13 13.30 -34.92
CA GLU A 303 -4.40 13.84 -33.59
C GLU A 303 -5.53 13.07 -32.93
N MET A 304 -5.29 12.66 -31.68
CA MET A 304 -6.20 11.81 -30.92
C MET A 304 -6.26 12.29 -29.48
N THR A 305 -7.44 12.18 -28.88
CA THR A 305 -7.66 12.41 -27.45
C THR A 305 -8.45 11.24 -26.89
N ALA A 306 -8.22 10.89 -25.63
CA ALA A 306 -9.02 9.91 -24.93
C ALA A 306 -9.75 10.56 -23.76
N ALA A 307 -11.04 10.26 -23.62
CA ALA A 307 -11.92 10.72 -22.56
C ALA A 307 -11.69 10.00 -21.22
N ARG A 308 -10.89 8.92 -21.22
CA ARG A 308 -10.45 8.22 -20.01
C ARG A 308 -8.99 7.77 -20.09
N SER A 309 -8.34 7.74 -18.93
CA SER A 309 -6.94 7.33 -18.78
C SER A 309 -6.67 5.89 -19.25
N PHE A 310 -7.63 4.98 -19.08
CA PHE A 310 -7.50 3.59 -19.49
C PHE A 310 -7.41 3.43 -21.02
N SER A 311 -8.25 4.15 -21.78
CA SER A 311 -8.20 4.11 -23.25
C SER A 311 -6.96 4.83 -23.78
N ALA A 312 -6.54 5.92 -23.11
CA ALA A 312 -5.26 6.55 -23.39
C ALA A 312 -4.10 5.55 -23.24
N TYR A 313 -4.08 4.83 -22.12
CA TYR A 313 -3.09 3.78 -21.89
C TYR A 313 -3.14 2.69 -22.97
N ALA A 314 -4.30 2.13 -23.27
CA ALA A 314 -4.41 1.07 -24.27
C ALA A 314 -3.94 1.50 -25.66
N LEU A 315 -4.27 2.73 -26.09
CA LEU A 315 -3.80 3.28 -27.35
C LEU A 315 -2.28 3.54 -27.35
N GLY A 316 -1.73 4.09 -26.27
CA GLY A 316 -0.29 4.30 -26.12
C GLY A 316 0.50 2.99 -26.25
N GLU A 317 -0.01 1.90 -25.65
CA GLU A 317 0.58 0.56 -25.80
C GLU A 317 0.53 0.08 -27.26
N VAL A 318 -0.62 0.25 -27.92
CA VAL A 318 -0.75 -0.16 -29.32
C VAL A 318 0.23 0.61 -30.22
N LEU A 319 0.33 1.93 -30.07
CA LEU A 319 1.24 2.77 -30.85
C LEU A 319 2.72 2.38 -30.64
N LEU A 320 3.13 2.11 -29.39
CA LEU A 320 4.47 1.60 -29.11
C LEU A 320 4.72 0.25 -29.79
N ARG A 321 3.77 -0.69 -29.68
CA ARG A 321 3.90 -2.04 -30.24
C ARG A 321 3.90 -2.06 -31.77
N THR A 322 3.22 -1.11 -32.42
CA THR A 322 3.22 -1.00 -33.89
C THR A 322 4.44 -0.25 -34.44
N GLY A 323 5.24 0.37 -33.57
CA GLY A 323 6.45 1.12 -33.92
C GLY A 323 6.25 2.62 -34.12
N ASP A 324 5.05 3.14 -33.85
CA ASP A 324 4.71 4.57 -33.98
C ASP A 324 5.10 5.34 -32.69
N THR A 325 6.38 5.28 -32.35
CA THR A 325 6.94 5.71 -31.05
C THR A 325 6.78 7.20 -30.82
N HIS A 326 6.93 8.02 -31.86
CA HIS A 326 6.75 9.46 -31.76
C HIS A 326 5.29 9.83 -31.42
N ARG A 327 4.31 9.25 -32.12
CA ARG A 327 2.88 9.47 -31.80
C ARG A 327 2.52 8.91 -30.44
N ALA A 328 3.09 7.76 -30.04
CA ALA A 328 2.88 7.20 -28.71
C ALA A 328 3.33 8.18 -27.61
N GLY A 329 4.52 8.77 -27.74
CA GLY A 329 5.09 9.70 -26.77
C GLY A 329 4.29 11.00 -26.64
N THR A 330 3.97 11.65 -27.77
CA THR A 330 3.22 12.91 -27.75
C THR A 330 1.80 12.72 -27.23
N PHE A 331 1.14 11.62 -27.63
CA PHE A 331 -0.19 11.27 -27.14
C PHE A 331 -0.18 10.97 -25.63
N ALA A 332 0.74 10.13 -25.16
CA ALA A 332 0.86 9.79 -23.74
C ALA A 332 1.19 11.02 -22.87
N ALA A 333 2.04 11.94 -23.35
CA ALA A 333 2.38 13.17 -22.65
C ALA A 333 1.17 14.12 -22.53
N THR A 334 0.40 14.24 -23.60
CA THR A 334 -0.85 15.01 -23.62
C THR A 334 -1.86 14.43 -22.64
N ALA A 335 -2.08 13.11 -22.69
CA ALA A 335 -2.98 12.41 -21.77
C ALA A 335 -2.50 12.50 -20.31
N TYR A 336 -1.20 12.46 -20.06
CA TYR A 336 -0.65 12.66 -18.72
C TYR A 336 -0.95 14.06 -18.18
N GLY A 337 -0.90 15.09 -19.03
CA GLY A 337 -1.31 16.45 -18.66
C GLY A 337 -2.72 16.52 -18.07
N GLN A 338 -3.64 15.68 -18.59
CA GLN A 338 -5.02 15.61 -18.16
C GLN A 338 -5.24 14.71 -16.93
N TYR A 339 -4.69 13.49 -16.92
CA TYR A 339 -5.02 12.47 -15.91
C TYR A 339 -3.95 12.27 -14.84
N ARG A 340 -2.70 12.65 -15.12
CA ARG A 340 -1.53 12.53 -14.23
C ARG A 340 -1.36 11.15 -13.59
N THR A 341 -1.65 10.08 -14.35
CA THR A 341 -1.51 8.71 -13.83
C THR A 341 -0.09 8.18 -14.00
N PRO A 342 0.39 7.31 -13.08
CA PRO A 342 1.71 6.71 -13.20
C PRO A 342 1.90 5.86 -14.47
N LEU A 343 0.83 5.18 -14.91
CA LEU A 343 0.85 4.37 -16.14
C LEU A 343 1.10 5.22 -17.38
N LEU A 344 0.52 6.43 -17.47
CA LEU A 344 0.77 7.34 -18.59
C LEU A 344 2.19 7.91 -18.53
N ALA A 345 2.69 8.26 -17.34
CA ALA A 345 4.09 8.66 -17.19
C ALA A 345 5.07 7.56 -17.65
N LEU A 346 4.79 6.31 -17.30
CA LEU A 346 5.57 5.16 -17.75
C LEU A 346 5.55 5.02 -19.28
N GLN A 347 4.41 5.26 -19.93
CA GLN A 347 4.32 5.23 -21.39
C GLN A 347 5.13 6.32 -22.07
N VAL A 348 5.12 7.56 -21.53
CA VAL A 348 6.00 8.62 -22.03
C VAL A 348 7.46 8.21 -21.89
N ALA A 349 7.83 7.59 -20.75
CA ALA A 349 9.18 7.11 -20.56
C ALA A 349 9.58 6.02 -21.55
N ARG A 350 8.67 5.07 -21.85
CA ARG A 350 8.90 4.00 -22.83
C ARG A 350 9.07 4.57 -24.24
N ALA A 351 8.21 5.51 -24.64
CA ALA A 351 8.33 6.19 -25.92
C ALA A 351 9.65 6.97 -26.07
N ALA A 352 10.05 7.71 -25.04
CA ALA A 352 11.32 8.42 -25.02
C ALA A 352 12.52 7.47 -25.12
N ALA A 353 12.49 6.35 -24.40
CA ALA A 353 13.53 5.32 -24.51
C ALA A 353 13.59 4.69 -25.91
N ALA A 354 12.43 4.41 -26.52
CA ALA A 354 12.36 3.88 -27.88
C ALA A 354 12.93 4.86 -28.93
N LEU A 355 12.83 6.16 -28.67
CA LEU A 355 13.41 7.23 -29.49
C LEU A 355 14.90 7.49 -29.20
N GLY A 356 15.49 6.79 -28.21
CA GLY A 356 16.87 7.00 -27.79
C GLY A 356 17.08 8.20 -26.84
N ASP A 357 16.02 8.86 -26.39
CA ASP A 357 16.08 9.96 -25.42
C ASP A 357 16.07 9.42 -23.98
N GLN A 358 17.24 8.92 -23.57
CA GLN A 358 17.47 8.36 -22.24
C GLN A 358 17.22 9.38 -21.11
N PRO A 359 17.67 10.65 -21.19
CA PRO A 359 17.41 11.65 -20.15
C PRO A 359 15.92 11.89 -19.90
N THR A 360 15.13 12.07 -20.97
CA THR A 360 13.69 12.28 -20.87
C THR A 360 13.01 11.03 -20.34
N SER A 361 13.39 9.85 -20.85
CA SER A 361 12.90 8.58 -20.35
C SER A 361 13.09 8.46 -18.84
N MET A 362 14.27 8.81 -18.35
CA MET A 362 14.57 8.72 -16.93
C MET A 362 13.80 9.72 -16.06
N ALA A 363 13.61 10.95 -16.54
CA ALA A 363 12.79 11.94 -15.85
C ALA A 363 11.33 11.49 -15.70
N TRP A 364 10.77 10.85 -16.74
CA TRP A 364 9.41 10.33 -16.73
C TRP A 364 9.26 9.06 -15.88
N LEU A 365 10.27 8.20 -15.82
CA LEU A 365 10.29 7.05 -14.90
C LEU A 365 10.27 7.50 -13.43
N ARG A 366 11.04 8.52 -13.05
CA ARG A 366 10.96 9.12 -11.71
C ARG A 366 9.56 9.69 -11.42
N THR A 367 8.95 10.29 -12.44
CA THR A 367 7.59 10.83 -12.33
C THR A 367 6.57 9.71 -12.10
N ALA A 368 6.72 8.56 -12.78
CA ALA A 368 5.91 7.37 -12.55
C ALA A 368 6.12 6.80 -11.14
N ALA A 369 7.38 6.75 -10.66
CA ALA A 369 7.74 6.21 -9.34
C ALA A 369 7.08 6.95 -8.17
N ARG A 370 6.78 8.25 -8.32
CA ARG A 370 6.10 9.04 -7.27
C ARG A 370 4.67 8.58 -6.96
N GLY A 371 4.02 7.86 -7.88
CA GLY A 371 2.61 7.45 -7.72
C GLY A 371 2.33 5.97 -7.98
N ALA A 372 3.30 5.20 -8.44
CA ALA A 372 3.16 3.77 -8.69
C ALA A 372 3.61 2.92 -7.50
N ASP A 373 3.08 1.70 -7.39
CA ASP A 373 3.68 0.68 -6.53
C ASP A 373 5.08 0.32 -7.04
N PRO A 374 6.14 0.40 -6.22
CA PRO A 374 7.52 0.17 -6.68
C PRO A 374 7.74 -1.21 -7.29
N THR A 375 7.03 -2.24 -6.82
CA THR A 375 7.16 -3.60 -7.32
C THR A 375 6.50 -3.73 -8.69
N ALA A 376 5.30 -3.17 -8.84
CA ALA A 376 4.58 -3.14 -10.11
C ALA A 376 5.34 -2.33 -11.18
N LEU A 377 5.89 -1.17 -10.79
CA LEU A 377 6.69 -0.35 -11.70
C LEU A 377 7.96 -1.07 -12.15
N ARG A 378 8.67 -1.74 -11.23
CA ARG A 378 9.84 -2.54 -11.58
C ARG A 378 9.50 -3.67 -12.56
N GLN A 379 8.43 -4.42 -12.28
CA GLN A 379 7.96 -5.47 -13.21
C GLN A 379 7.60 -4.92 -14.59
N ALA A 380 7.01 -3.72 -14.66
CA ALA A 380 6.69 -3.09 -15.92
C ALA A 380 7.96 -2.66 -16.68
N VAL A 381 8.98 -2.15 -15.96
CA VAL A 381 10.27 -1.82 -16.55
C VAL A 381 11.00 -3.07 -17.08
N ASP A 382 11.00 -4.15 -16.29
CA ASP A 382 11.67 -5.41 -16.66
C ASP A 382 11.04 -6.08 -17.88
N ARG A 383 9.74 -5.87 -18.13
CA ARG A 383 9.01 -6.42 -19.28
C ARG A 383 9.11 -5.57 -20.54
N ALA A 384 9.42 -4.28 -20.39
CA ALA A 384 9.52 -3.35 -21.51
C ALA A 384 10.85 -3.57 -22.27
N PRO A 385 10.83 -3.88 -23.58
CA PRO A 385 12.05 -4.06 -24.36
C PRO A 385 12.81 -2.74 -24.52
N GLU A 386 12.12 -1.60 -24.53
CA GLU A 386 12.73 -0.27 -24.70
C GLU A 386 13.67 0.10 -23.55
N PHE A 387 13.54 -0.57 -22.41
CA PHE A 387 14.35 -0.36 -21.21
C PHE A 387 15.45 -1.40 -21.01
N GLU A 388 15.80 -2.19 -22.03
CA GLU A 388 16.90 -3.16 -21.92
C GLU A 388 18.20 -2.52 -21.40
N TRP A 389 18.50 -1.29 -21.87
CA TRP A 389 19.66 -0.51 -21.43
C TRP A 389 19.61 -0.11 -19.94
N LEU A 390 18.41 -0.01 -19.34
CA LEU A 390 18.22 0.37 -17.94
C LEU A 390 18.34 -0.80 -16.97
N ARG A 391 18.12 -2.04 -17.41
CA ARG A 391 18.07 -3.21 -16.51
C ARG A 391 19.38 -3.44 -15.75
N HIS A 392 20.48 -2.91 -16.27
CA HIS A 392 21.82 -3.00 -15.68
C HIS A 392 22.34 -1.64 -15.18
N ASP A 393 21.56 -0.57 -15.33
CA ASP A 393 21.97 0.78 -14.94
C ASP A 393 21.74 0.98 -13.42
N PRO A 394 22.79 1.33 -12.65
CA PRO A 394 22.65 1.65 -11.23
C PRO A 394 21.62 2.77 -10.96
N ALA A 395 21.47 3.71 -11.89
CA ALA A 395 20.55 4.84 -11.77
C ALA A 395 19.07 4.41 -11.80
N LEU A 396 18.75 3.20 -12.28
CA LEU A 396 17.38 2.68 -12.25
C LEU A 396 16.89 2.47 -10.80
N ALA A 397 17.76 2.02 -9.89
CA ALA A 397 17.40 1.85 -8.49
C ALA A 397 17.05 3.19 -7.83
N ASP A 398 17.83 4.23 -8.13
CA ASP A 398 17.58 5.59 -7.66
C ASP A 398 16.29 6.16 -8.27
N ALA A 399 16.04 5.92 -9.56
CA ALA A 399 14.85 6.45 -10.22
C ALA A 399 13.55 5.77 -9.78
N LEU A 400 13.60 4.49 -9.42
CA LEU A 400 12.47 3.75 -8.89
C LEU A 400 12.24 3.97 -7.39
N SER A 401 13.21 4.54 -6.67
CA SER A 401 13.09 4.81 -5.23
C SER A 401 12.54 6.20 -4.90
N GLY A 402 12.44 7.09 -5.89
CA GLY A 402 11.72 8.37 -5.82
C GLY A 402 12.55 9.52 -5.26
#